data_AF-A0A533W131-F1
#
_entry.id   AF-A0A533W131-F1
#
_cell.length_a   1.000
_cell.length_b   1.000
_cell.length_c   1.000
_cell.angle_alpha   90.00
_cell.angle_beta   90.00
_cell.angle_gamma   90.00
#
_symmetry.space_group_name_H-M   'P 1'
#
loop_
_entity.id
_entity.type
_entity.pdbx_description
1 polymer ?
#
loop_
_entity_poly.entity_id
_entity_poly.type
_entity_poly.pdbx_seq_one_letter_code
_entity_poly.pdbx_strand_id
1 'polypeptide(L)' 'MQAVGMGERVGIVGVGYEGFRPLISDLSARELMFEAASKAYSDAEVDPRK' A
#
# COMPACT_ATOMS: atom_id res chain seq x y z
N MET A 1 -36.41 13.77 -5.58
CA MET A 1 -34.96 13.66 -5.85
C MET A 1 -34.45 12.48 -5.03
N GLN A 2 -34.29 11.31 -5.66
CA GLN A 2 -34.02 10.07 -4.93
C GLN A 2 -32.61 10.07 -4.32
N ALA A 3 -32.49 9.60 -3.08
CA ALA A 3 -31.22 9.30 -2.45
C ALA A 3 -30.64 8.05 -3.13
N VAL A 4 -29.60 8.24 -3.95
CA VAL A 4 -28.72 7.16 -4.33
C VAL A 4 -28.12 6.60 -3.04
N GLY A 5 -28.23 5.29 -2.81
CA GLY A 5 -27.50 4.62 -1.75
C GLY A 5 -26.01 4.81 -2.01
N MET A 6 -25.42 5.84 -1.39
CA MET A 6 -24.00 6.10 -1.50
C MET A 6 -23.30 5.07 -0.63
N GLY A 7 -22.84 3.99 -1.26
CA GLY A 7 -21.81 3.14 -0.67
C GLY A 7 -20.65 4.01 -0.18
N GLU A 8 -19.94 3.54 0.84
CA GLU A 8 -18.83 4.28 1.44
C GLU A 8 -17.85 4.76 0.36
N ARG A 9 -17.50 6.05 0.38
CA ARG A 9 -16.55 6.60 -0.60
C ARG A 9 -15.14 6.23 -0.16
N VAL A 10 -14.51 5.34 -0.92
CA VAL A 10 -13.14 4.86 -0.67
C VAL A 10 -12.15 5.61 -1.57
N GLY A 11 -10.95 5.89 -1.03
CA GLY A 11 -9.83 6.47 -1.76
C GLY A 11 -8.51 5.79 -1.41
N ILE A 12 -7.54 5.85 -2.33
CA ILE A 12 -6.17 5.40 -2.09
C ILE A 12 -5.40 6.56 -1.48
N VAL A 13 -4.79 6.35 -0.32
CA VAL A 13 -4.10 7.39 0.46
C VAL A 13 -2.58 7.25 0.46
N GLY A 14 -2.05 6.12 -0.04
CA GLY A 14 -0.61 5.94 -0.22
C GLY A 14 -0.29 4.74 -1.09
N VAL A 15 0.88 4.78 -1.73
CA VAL A 15 1.37 3.74 -2.64
C VAL A 15 2.83 3.41 -2.34
N GLY A 16 3.20 2.14 -2.38
CA GLY A 16 4.57 1.69 -2.17
C GLY A 16 4.93 0.50 -3.05
N TYR A 17 6.20 0.40 -3.41
CA TYR A 17 6.71 -0.63 -4.31
C TYR A 17 8.12 -1.09 -3.95
N GLU A 18 8.47 -2.32 -4.33
CA GLU A 18 9.81 -2.89 -4.19
C GLU A 18 10.03 -3.95 -5.28
N GLY A 19 11.29 -4.22 -5.65
CA GLY A 19 11.64 -5.29 -6.58
C GLY A 19 11.83 -4.87 -8.04
N PHE A 20 11.94 -3.58 -8.36
CA PHE A 20 12.31 -3.14 -9.71
C PHE A 20 13.82 -3.21 -9.94
N ARG A 21 14.37 -4.44 -9.89
CA ARG A 21 15.79 -4.69 -10.18
C ARG A 21 15.98 -6.01 -10.95
N PRO A 22 17.03 -6.13 -11.79
CA PRO A 22 17.17 -7.26 -12.72
C PRO A 22 17.31 -8.65 -12.08
N LEU A 23 17.76 -8.71 -10.82
CA LEU A 23 17.87 -9.93 -10.04
C LEU A 23 17.28 -9.69 -8.65
N ILE A 24 16.31 -10.52 -8.25
CA ILE A 24 15.69 -10.48 -6.91
C ILE A 24 15.88 -11.86 -6.27
N SER A 25 17.12 -12.28 -6.09
CA SER A 25 17.45 -13.54 -5.41
C SER A 25 17.82 -13.32 -3.93
N ASP A 26 17.98 -12.06 -3.53
CA ASP A 26 18.42 -11.63 -2.22
C ASP A 26 17.27 -11.46 -1.21
N LEU A 27 16.04 -11.27 -1.70
CA LEU A 27 14.85 -11.07 -0.87
C LEU A 27 13.75 -12.08 -1.20
N SER A 28 13.13 -12.59 -0.16
CA SER A 28 11.90 -13.38 -0.25
C SER A 28 10.71 -12.50 -0.64
N ALA A 29 9.65 -13.12 -1.17
CA ALA A 29 8.39 -12.43 -1.46
C ALA A 29 7.81 -11.70 -0.23
N ARG A 30 8.03 -12.25 0.97
CA ARG A 30 7.57 -11.64 2.23
C ARG A 30 8.31 -10.34 2.51
N GLU A 31 9.62 -10.31 2.29
CA GLU A 31 10.43 -9.11 2.50
C GLU A 31 10.06 -8.04 1.47
N LEU A 32 9.88 -8.41 0.20
CA LEU A 32 9.41 -7.48 -0.83
C LEU A 32 8.04 -6.86 -0.48
N MET A 33 7.10 -7.67 0.00
CA MET A 33 5.80 -7.20 0.46
C MET A 33 5.91 -6.29 1.69
N PHE A 34 6.79 -6.62 2.63
CA PHE A 34 7.01 -5.80 3.82
C PHE A 34 7.57 -4.42 3.45
N GLU A 35 8.56 -4.36 2.56
CA GLU A 35 9.14 -3.10 2.09
C GLU A 35 8.14 -2.27 1.30
N ALA A 36 7.39 -2.88 0.37
CA ALA A 36 6.36 -2.19 -0.38
C ALA A 36 5.26 -1.61 0.53
N ALA A 37 4.77 -2.39 1.51
CA ALA A 37 3.77 -1.93 2.45
C ALA A 37 4.30 -0.81 3.37
N SER A 38 5.53 -0.95 3.87
CA SER A 38 6.16 0.07 4.73
C SER A 38 6.29 1.41 4.01
N LYS A 39 6.64 1.40 2.73
CA LYS A 39 6.65 2.61 1.88
C LYS A 39 5.26 3.18 1.67
N ALA A 40 4.23 2.34 1.45
CA ALA A 40 2.85 2.82 1.29
C ALA A 40 2.31 3.49 2.56
N TYR A 41 2.62 2.94 3.74
CA TYR A 41 2.26 3.58 5.02
C TYR A 41 2.99 4.89 5.23
N SER A 42 4.27 4.95 4.84
CA SER A 42 5.07 6.18 4.93
C SER A 42 4.53 7.26 4.00
N ASP A 43 4.18 6.91 2.76
CA ASP A 43 3.56 7.82 1.78
C ASP A 43 2.21 8.35 2.26
N ALA A 44 1.42 7.50 2.92
CA ALA A 44 0.14 7.89 3.54
C ALA A 44 0.28 8.65 4.87
N GLU A 45 1.50 8.79 5.42
CA GLU A 45 1.77 9.31 6.77
C GLU A 45 0.96 8.57 7.87
N VAL A 46 0.72 7.27 7.69
CA VAL A 46 -0.07 6.41 8.60
C VAL A 46 0.85 5.51 9.43
N ASP A 47 0.58 5.41 10.73
CA ASP A 47 1.17 4.39 11.60
C ASP A 47 0.25 3.16 11.67
N PRO A 48 0.59 2.03 11.05
CA PRO A 48 -0.27 0.84 11.00
C PRO A 48 -0.36 0.08 12.33
N ARG A 49 0.36 0.51 13.38
CA ARG A 49 0.39 -0.15 14.70
C ARG A 49 -0.26 0.67 15.82
N LYS A 50 -0.80 1.85 15.53
CA LYS A 50 -1.66 2.62 16.44
C LYS A 50 -3.12 2.25 16.23
#